data_AF-A0A2A5M7P4-F1
#
_entry.id   AF-A0A2A5M7P4-F1
#
_cell.length_a   1.000
_cell.length_b   1.000
_cell.length_c   1.000
_cell.angle_alpha   90.00
_cell.angle_beta   90.00
_cell.angle_gamma   90.00
#
_symmetry.space_group_name_H-M   'P 1'
#
loop_
_entity.id
_entity.type
_entity.pdbx_description
1 polymer ?
#
loop_
_entity_poly.entity_id
_entity_poly.type
_entity_poly.pdbx_seq_one_letter_code
_entity_poly.pdbx_strand_id
1 'polypeptide(L)'
;EANLRALESKEKLSLLDKEQSKNYLALNAITLYFNTLSLEKILLANQQKVAFLKSTFERLQKFYDAGLSPKHELESIKAKYHLSLLELSQNELKLANIQKEIKI
;
A
#
# COMPACT_ATOMS: atom_id res chain seq x y z
N GLU A 1 32.78 31.24 -35.15
CA GLU A 1 32.67 29.78 -34.94
C GLU A 1 32.44 29.37 -33.49
N ALA A 2 33.26 29.79 -32.53
CA ALA A 2 33.12 29.35 -31.12
C ALA A 2 31.74 29.63 -30.49
N ASN A 3 31.15 30.81 -30.74
CA ASN A 3 29.79 31.14 -30.25
C ASN A 3 28.69 30.29 -30.89
N LEU A 4 28.85 29.89 -32.14
CA LEU A 4 27.88 29.05 -32.86
C LEU A 4 27.87 27.63 -32.28
N ARG A 5 29.07 27.05 -32.08
CA ARG A 5 29.22 25.75 -31.41
C ARG A 5 28.74 25.77 -29.96
N ALA A 6 28.95 26.88 -29.24
CA ALA A 6 28.44 27.05 -27.88
C ALA A 6 26.89 27.11 -27.86
N LEU A 7 26.27 27.73 -28.86
CA LEU A 7 24.81 27.79 -28.99
C LEU A 7 24.21 26.41 -29.29
N GLU A 8 24.79 25.66 -30.26
CA GLU A 8 24.41 24.28 -30.57
C GLU A 8 24.54 23.36 -29.35
N SER A 9 25.62 23.51 -28.57
CA SER A 9 25.81 22.74 -27.34
C SER A 9 24.77 23.06 -26.27
N LYS A 10 24.36 24.33 -26.14
CA LYS A 10 23.29 24.74 -25.20
C LYS A 10 21.93 24.19 -25.61
N GLU A 11 21.63 24.20 -26.91
CA GLU A 11 20.39 23.62 -27.44
C GLU A 11 20.34 22.12 -27.15
N LYS A 12 21.44 21.40 -27.40
CA LYS A 12 21.54 19.97 -27.12
C LYS A 12 21.39 19.64 -25.63
N LEU A 13 21.99 20.45 -24.75
CA LEU A 13 21.81 20.33 -23.30
C LEU A 13 20.35 20.56 -22.89
N SER A 14 19.69 21.58 -23.44
CA SER A 14 18.28 21.86 -23.16
C SER A 14 17.35 20.72 -23.59
N LEU A 15 17.63 20.08 -24.73
CA LEU A 15 16.89 18.90 -25.18
C LEU A 15 17.10 17.72 -24.22
N LEU A 16 18.34 17.48 -23.79
CA LEU A 16 18.66 16.42 -22.85
C LEU A 16 17.98 16.64 -21.49
N ASP A 17 18.00 17.87 -20.95
CA ASP A 17 17.32 18.23 -19.71
C ASP A 17 15.79 17.99 -19.81
N LYS A 18 15.21 18.28 -20.97
CA LYS A 18 13.78 18.03 -21.23
C LYS A 18 13.48 16.53 -21.29
N GLU A 19 14.32 15.73 -21.92
CA GLU A 19 14.19 14.27 -21.93
C GLU A 19 14.36 13.67 -20.54
N GLN A 20 15.35 14.13 -19.77
CA GLN A 20 15.58 13.69 -18.40
C GLN A 20 14.38 14.04 -17.51
N SER A 21 13.81 15.24 -17.66
CA SER A 21 12.61 15.64 -16.93
C SER A 21 11.41 14.75 -17.27
N LYS A 22 11.21 14.42 -18.55
CA LYS A 22 10.16 13.48 -18.97
C LYS A 22 10.36 12.08 -18.38
N ASN A 23 11.59 11.58 -18.43
CA ASN A 23 11.92 10.26 -17.88
C ASN A 23 11.71 10.21 -16.37
N TYR A 24 12.06 11.28 -15.65
CA TYR A 24 11.82 11.41 -14.22
C TYR A 24 10.32 11.39 -13.90
N LEU A 25 9.50 12.15 -14.63
CA LEU A 25 8.05 12.14 -14.47
C LEU A 25 7.44 10.77 -14.78
N ALA A 26 7.89 10.12 -15.86
CA ALA A 26 7.44 8.78 -16.23
C ALA A 26 7.79 7.75 -15.15
N LEU A 27 9.02 7.77 -14.63
CA LEU A 27 9.45 6.89 -13.54
C LEU A 27 8.58 7.10 -12.30
N ASN A 28 8.37 8.36 -11.88
CA ASN A 28 7.54 8.66 -10.72
C ASN A 28 6.10 8.16 -10.89
N ALA A 29 5.50 8.35 -12.06
CA ALA A 29 4.15 7.86 -12.35
C ALA A 29 4.08 6.34 -12.27
N ILE A 30 5.06 5.64 -12.85
CA ILE A 30 5.16 4.17 -12.81
C ILE A 30 5.32 3.67 -11.36
N THR A 31 6.20 4.30 -10.59
CA THR A 31 6.43 3.96 -9.18
C THR A 31 5.15 4.13 -8.36
N LEU A 32 4.45 5.26 -8.52
CA LEU A 32 3.18 5.50 -7.83
C LEU A 32 2.12 4.45 -8.19
N TYR A 33 2.01 4.11 -9.48
CA TYR A 33 1.07 3.10 -9.96
C TYR A 33 1.33 1.72 -9.33
N PHE A 34 2.56 1.22 -9.41
CA PHE A 34 2.89 -0.10 -8.86
C PHE A 34 2.82 -0.14 -7.32
N ASN A 35 3.18 0.94 -6.63
CA ASN A 35 3.00 1.04 -5.19
C ASN A 35 1.53 0.97 -4.79
N THR A 36 0.65 1.66 -5.53
CA THR A 36 -0.80 1.62 -5.31
C THR A 36 -1.35 0.22 -5.55
N LEU A 37 -1.01 -0.40 -6.68
CA LEU A 37 -1.44 -1.76 -7.02
C LEU A 37 -0.97 -2.78 -5.97
N SER A 38 0.28 -2.68 -5.51
CA SER A 38 0.81 -3.54 -4.45
C SER A 38 0.01 -3.38 -3.16
N LEU A 39 -0.28 -2.13 -2.75
CA LEU A 39 -1.05 -1.86 -1.55
C LEU A 39 -2.50 -2.38 -1.64
N GLU A 40 -3.15 -2.28 -2.79
CA GLU A 40 -4.46 -2.87 -3.03
C GLU A 40 -4.47 -4.40 -2.87
N LYS A 41 -3.42 -5.09 -3.37
CA LYS A 41 -3.28 -6.54 -3.17
C LYS A 41 -3.06 -6.91 -1.71
N ILE A 42 -2.26 -6.12 -0.98
CA ILE A 42 -2.06 -6.29 0.46
C ILE A 42 -3.39 -6.11 1.22
N LEU A 43 -4.18 -5.09 0.85
CA LEU A 43 -5.48 -4.84 1.44
C LEU A 43 -6.44 -6.01 1.23
N LEU A 44 -6.53 -6.54 0.01
CA LEU A 44 -7.35 -7.71 -0.30
C LEU A 44 -6.95 -8.91 0.57
N ALA A 45 -5.65 -9.19 0.70
CA ALA A 45 -5.14 -10.27 1.54
C ALA A 45 -5.47 -10.04 3.03
N ASN A 46 -5.32 -8.81 3.52
CA ASN A 46 -5.68 -8.45 4.90
C ASN A 46 -7.18 -8.60 5.17
N GLN A 47 -8.04 -8.22 4.23
CA GLN A 47 -9.49 -8.41 4.35
C GLN A 47 -9.85 -9.90 4.49
N GLN A 48 -9.23 -10.77 3.68
CA GLN A 48 -9.41 -12.21 3.79
C GLN A 48 -8.91 -12.75 5.14
N LYS A 49 -7.74 -12.30 5.60
CA LYS A 49 -7.18 -12.65 6.92
C LYS A 49 -8.13 -12.25 8.05
N VAL A 50 -8.68 -11.03 8.01
CA VAL A 50 -9.65 -10.53 9.00
C VAL A 50 -10.92 -11.36 8.99
N ALA A 51 -11.47 -11.67 7.81
CA ALA A 51 -12.67 -12.50 7.69
C ALA A 51 -12.46 -13.91 8.26
N PHE A 52 -11.31 -14.53 7.98
CA PHE A 52 -10.94 -15.83 8.53
C PHE A 52 -10.80 -15.81 10.06
N LEU A 53 -10.12 -14.79 10.60
CA LEU A 53 -9.95 -14.63 12.04
C LEU A 53 -11.27 -14.34 12.75
N LYS A 54 -12.16 -13.56 12.13
CA LYS A 54 -13.52 -13.31 12.63
C LYS A 54 -14.31 -14.61 12.76
N SER A 55 -14.35 -15.43 11.72
CA SER A 55 -15.08 -16.71 11.74
C SER A 55 -14.50 -17.67 12.79
N THR A 56 -13.17 -17.68 12.93
CA THR A 56 -12.48 -18.50 13.93
C THR A 56 -12.78 -18.01 15.34
N PHE A 57 -12.75 -16.70 15.57
CA PHE A 57 -13.12 -16.09 16.84
C PHE A 57 -14.57 -16.42 17.23
N GLU A 58 -15.53 -16.23 16.33
CA GLU A 58 -16.94 -16.52 16.57
C GLU A 58 -17.19 -18.00 16.89
N ARG A 59 -16.52 -18.91 16.19
CA ARG A 59 -16.59 -20.35 16.47
C ARG A 59 -16.00 -20.68 17.84
N LEU A 60 -14.85 -20.10 18.17
CA LEU A 60 -14.16 -20.36 19.42
C LEU A 60 -14.90 -19.78 20.63
N GLN A 61 -15.55 -18.62 20.44
CA GLN A 61 -16.45 -18.05 21.44
C GLN A 61 -17.58 -19.01 21.78
N LYS A 62 -18.23 -19.62 20.77
CA LYS A 62 -19.28 -20.62 21.00
C LYS A 62 -18.76 -21.85 21.75
N PHE A 63 -17.56 -22.33 21.44
CA PHE A 63 -16.96 -23.44 22.18
C PHE A 63 -16.59 -23.06 23.61
N TYR A 64 -16.10 -21.85 23.83
CA TYR A 64 -15.84 -21.33 25.18
C TYR A 64 -17.12 -21.23 26.01
N ASP A 65 -18.20 -20.69 25.43
CA ASP A 65 -19.50 -20.56 26.09
C ASP A 65 -20.11 -21.93 26.42
N ALA A 66 -19.83 -22.95 25.61
CA ALA A 66 -20.20 -24.34 25.86
C ALA A 66 -19.27 -25.09 26.84
N GLY A 67 -18.20 -24.44 27.34
CA GLY A 67 -17.20 -25.06 28.21
C GLY A 67 -16.25 -26.02 27.51
N LEU A 68 -16.21 -26.02 26.18
CA LEU A 68 -15.44 -26.94 25.33
C LEU A 68 -14.08 -26.38 24.88
N SER A 69 -13.80 -25.11 25.18
CA SER A 69 -12.54 -24.46 24.83
C SER A 69 -11.99 -23.65 26.01
N PRO A 70 -10.66 -23.60 26.20
CA PRO A 70 -10.07 -22.83 27.27
C PRO A 70 -9.97 -21.33 26.92
N LYS A 71 -10.10 -20.47 27.95
CA LYS A 71 -10.10 -19.00 27.80
C LYS A 71 -8.88 -18.45 27.06
N HIS A 72 -7.70 -19.04 27.27
CA HIS A 72 -6.45 -18.54 26.68
C HIS A 72 -6.43 -18.63 25.15
N GLU A 73 -7.05 -19.68 24.57
CA GLU A 73 -7.17 -19.81 23.11
C GLU A 73 -8.10 -18.73 22.54
N LEU A 74 -9.23 -18.48 23.22
CA LEU A 74 -10.18 -17.43 22.85
C LEU A 74 -9.51 -16.05 22.83
N GLU A 75 -8.81 -15.69 23.90
CA GLU A 75 -8.13 -14.39 24.00
C GLU A 75 -6.99 -14.26 22.97
N SER A 76 -6.27 -15.35 22.67
CA SER A 76 -5.23 -15.37 21.64
C SER A 76 -5.79 -15.07 20.24
N ILE A 77 -6.90 -15.74 19.87
CA ILE A 77 -7.56 -15.49 18.58
C ILE A 77 -8.17 -14.08 18.53
N LYS A 78 -8.79 -13.63 19.62
CA LYS A 78 -9.35 -12.28 19.73
C LYS A 78 -8.28 -11.20 19.53
N ALA A 79 -7.12 -11.35 20.18
CA ALA A 79 -5.99 -10.44 20.00
C ALA A 79 -5.51 -10.40 18.54
N LYS A 80 -5.35 -11.57 17.90
CA LYS A 80 -4.95 -11.65 16.48
C LYS A 80 -5.97 -11.02 15.54
N TYR A 81 -7.26 -11.20 15.81
CA TYR A 81 -8.35 -10.58 15.05
C TYR A 81 -8.28 -9.04 15.12
N HIS A 82 -8.20 -8.49 16.32
CA HIS A 82 -8.13 -7.03 16.50
C HIS A 82 -6.83 -6.42 15.96
N LEU A 83 -5.70 -7.12 16.08
CA LEU A 83 -4.46 -6.70 15.44
C LEU A 83 -4.60 -6.63 13.92
N SER A 84 -5.24 -7.64 13.31
CA SER A 84 -5.44 -7.68 11.86
C SER A 84 -6.42 -6.59 11.38
N LEU A 85 -7.42 -6.25 12.20
CA LEU A 85 -8.31 -5.10 11.95
C LEU A 85 -7.53 -3.78 11.95
N LEU A 86 -6.64 -3.59 12.92
CA LEU A 86 -5.79 -2.40 13.00
C LEU A 86 -4.89 -2.29 11.76
N GLU A 87 -4.23 -3.38 11.38
CA GLU A 87 -3.39 -3.46 10.17
C GLU A 87 -4.18 -3.10 8.90
N LEU A 88 -5.43 -3.59 8.78
CA LEU A 88 -6.32 -3.28 7.67
C LEU A 88 -6.62 -1.77 7.62
N SER A 89 -7.08 -1.18 8.72
CA SER A 89 -7.41 0.25 8.77
C SER A 89 -6.19 1.15 8.51
N GLN A 90 -5.01 0.76 8.97
CA GLN A 90 -3.76 1.49 8.67
C GLN A 90 -3.43 1.46 7.17
N ASN A 91 -3.63 0.32 6.51
CA ASN A 91 -3.38 0.19 5.08
C ASN A 91 -4.44 0.93 4.25
N GLU A 92 -5.70 0.97 4.69
CA GLU A 92 -6.76 1.77 4.06
C GLU A 92 -6.44 3.27 4.13
N LEU A 93 -5.94 3.73 5.29
CA LEU A 93 -5.51 5.11 5.48
C LEU A 93 -4.32 5.46 4.56
N LYS A 94 -3.34 4.56 4.44
CA LYS A 94 -2.20 4.74 3.52
C LYS A 94 -2.69 4.86 2.07
N LEU A 95 -3.63 4.03 1.65
CA LEU A 95 -4.18 4.08 0.29
C LEU A 95 -4.91 5.42 0.05
N ALA A 96 -5.72 5.86 1.01
CA ALA A 96 -6.41 7.14 0.92
C ALA A 96 -5.45 8.34 0.82
N ASN A 97 -4.29 8.28 1.51
CA ASN A 97 -3.27 9.32 1.42
C ASN A 97 -2.59 9.34 0.04
N ILE A 98 -2.22 8.18 -0.50
CA ILE A 98 -1.65 8.08 -1.86
C ILE A 98 -2.64 8.62 -2.90
N GLN A 99 -3.92 8.28 -2.77
CA GLN A 99 -4.97 8.79 -3.67
C GLN A 99 -5.16 10.31 -3.58
N LYS A 100 -4.93 10.92 -2.41
CA LYS A 100 -4.94 12.37 -2.27
C LYS A 100 -3.74 13.00 -2.97
N GLU A 101 -2.55 12.43 -2.81
CA GLU A 101 -1.33 12.92 -3.46
C GLU A 101 -1.42 12.87 -5.00
N ILE A 102 -2.11 11.88 -5.55
CA ILE A 102 -2.34 11.76 -7.01
C ILE A 102 -3.38 12.78 -7.53
N LYS A 103 -4.29 13.26 -6.67
CA LYS A 103 -5.38 14.19 -7.04
C LYS A 103 -5.03 15.67 -6.87
N ILE A 104 -3.86 15.99 -6.30
CA ILE A 104 -3.31 17.35 -6.20
C ILE A 104 -2.52 17.63 -7.49
#